data_AF-A0A9D2KT29-F1
#
_entry.id   AF-A0A9D2KT29-F1
#
_cell.length_a   1.000
_cell.length_b   1.000
_cell.length_c   1.000
_cell.angle_alpha   90.00
_cell.angle_beta   90.00
_cell.angle_gamma   90.00
#
_symmetry.space_group_name_H-M   'P 1'
#
loop_
_entity.id
_entity.type
_entity.pdbx_description
1 polymer ?
#
loop_
_entity_poly.entity_id
_entity_poly.type
_entity_poly.pdbx_seq_one_letter_code
_entity_poly.pdbx_strand_id
1 'polypeptide(L)'
;MLERIQETASFLKERMHTRPETAIILGTGLGSLAADITDKYEIRYEDIPYFPLSTVEGHCGKLIFGKLGQKDVIAMQGRFHYMGYIKRTPLRRRGPRRD
;
A
#
# COMPACT_ATOMS: atom_id res chain seq x y z
N MET A 1 -4.19 16.32 4.77
CA MET A 1 -4.29 15.09 3.93
C MET A 1 -3.50 15.25 2.64
N LEU A 2 -3.72 16.33 1.88
CA LEU A 2 -2.96 16.60 0.65
C LEU A 2 -1.44 16.69 0.89
N GLU A 3 -1.01 17.37 1.97
CA GLU A 3 0.40 17.48 2.33
C GLU A 3 1.09 16.11 2.52
N ARG A 4 0.44 15.17 3.21
CA ARG A 4 0.97 13.81 3.40
C ARG A 4 1.14 13.08 2.08
N ILE A 5 0.16 13.20 1.18
CA ILE A 5 0.23 12.60 -0.17
C ILE A 5 1.39 13.20 -0.95
N GLN A 6 1.58 14.51 -0.88
CA GLN A 6 2.69 15.20 -1.56
C GLN A 6 4.05 14.79 -0.99
N GLU A 7 4.18 14.63 0.33
CA GLU A 7 5.42 14.19 0.95
C GLU A 7 5.76 12.75 0.55
N THR A 8 4.79 11.83 0.59
CA THR A 8 4.95 10.46 0.06
C THR A 8 5.36 10.46 -1.41
N ALA A 9 4.69 11.27 -2.25
CA ALA A 9 4.98 11.33 -3.68
C ALA A 9 6.38 11.89 -3.97
N SER A 10 6.80 12.94 -3.25
CA SER A 10 8.14 13.52 -3.36
C SER A 10 9.22 12.52 -2.93
N PHE A 11 9.00 11.84 -1.79
CA PHE A 11 9.91 10.80 -1.29
C PHE A 11 10.17 9.70 -2.33
N LEU A 12 9.10 9.23 -3.00
CA LEU A 12 9.20 8.23 -4.05
C LEU A 12 9.89 8.79 -5.29
N LYS A 13 9.50 10.00 -5.73
CA LYS A 13 10.05 10.64 -6.92
C LYS A 13 11.57 10.85 -6.84
N GLU A 14 12.10 11.13 -5.66
CA GLU A 14 13.56 11.28 -5.43
C GLU A 14 14.33 9.96 -5.53
N ARG A 15 13.66 8.83 -5.25
CA ARG A 15 14.25 7.48 -5.27
C ARG A 15 13.95 6.71 -6.54
N MET A 16 13.05 7.23 -7.37
CA MET A 16 12.69 6.64 -8.64
C MET A 16 13.72 6.99 -9.71
N HIS A 17 14.33 5.96 -10.30
CA HIS A 17 15.27 6.13 -11.41
C HIS A 17 14.56 6.04 -12.78
N THR A 18 13.28 5.64 -12.77
CA THR A 18 12.45 5.44 -13.95
C THR A 18 11.24 6.37 -13.90
N ARG A 19 10.59 6.55 -15.05
CA ARG A 19 9.29 7.24 -15.17
C ARG A 19 8.22 6.26 -15.65
N PRO A 20 7.85 5.28 -14.81
CA PRO A 20 6.85 4.29 -15.15
C PRO A 20 5.49 4.97 -15.34
N GLU A 21 4.84 4.69 -16.46
CA GLU A 21 3.49 5.16 -16.77
C GLU A 21 2.42 4.16 -16.32
N THR A 22 2.84 2.94 -15.96
CA THR A 22 1.96 1.84 -15.57
C THR A 22 2.22 1.42 -14.14
N ALA A 23 1.14 1.36 -13.33
CA ALA A 23 1.16 0.82 -11.99
C ALA A 23 0.29 -0.45 -11.91
N ILE A 24 0.77 -1.47 -11.20
CA ILE A 24 0.13 -2.78 -11.06
C ILE A 24 -0.06 -3.06 -9.57
N ILE A 25 -1.25 -3.49 -9.15
CA ILE A 25 -1.50 -3.93 -7.77
C ILE A 25 -1.53 -5.46 -7.75
N LEU A 26 -0.56 -6.09 -7.08
CA LEU A 26 -0.45 -7.54 -7.01
C LEU A 26 -1.29 -8.08 -5.85
N GLY A 27 -2.43 -8.67 -6.20
CA GLY A 27 -3.27 -9.41 -5.28
C GLY A 27 -2.69 -10.77 -4.90
N THR A 28 -3.40 -11.47 -4.01
CA THR A 28 -3.08 -12.84 -3.60
C THR A 28 -2.98 -13.75 -4.83
N GLY A 29 -1.89 -14.53 -4.93
CA GLY A 29 -1.65 -15.46 -6.04
C GLY A 29 -0.87 -14.89 -7.23
N LEU A 30 -0.66 -13.56 -7.31
CA LEU A 30 0.10 -12.91 -8.38
C LEU A 30 1.60 -12.74 -8.06
N GLY A 31 2.14 -13.61 -7.20
CA GLY A 31 3.56 -13.58 -6.84
C GLY A 31 4.48 -13.89 -8.03
N SER A 32 4.04 -14.73 -8.96
CA SER A 32 4.76 -15.04 -10.20
C SER A 32 4.97 -13.80 -11.07
N LEU A 33 3.99 -12.91 -11.18
CA LEU A 33 4.11 -11.68 -11.96
C LEU A 33 5.19 -10.74 -11.39
N ALA A 34 5.39 -10.72 -10.07
CA ALA A 34 6.51 -9.97 -9.46
C ALA A 34 7.88 -10.58 -9.81
N ALA A 35 7.94 -11.89 -10.05
CA ALA A 35 9.16 -12.57 -10.46
C ALA A 35 9.56 -12.20 -11.89
N ASP A 36 8.58 -11.99 -12.77
CA ASP A 36 8.78 -11.63 -14.18
C ASP A 36 9.25 -10.17 -14.39
N ILE A 37 9.20 -9.33 -13.35
CA ILE A 37 9.74 -7.96 -13.41
C ILE A 37 11.27 -8.02 -13.41
N THR A 38 11.88 -7.47 -14.46
CA THR A 38 13.34 -7.37 -14.64
C THR A 38 13.87 -5.99 -14.27
N ASP A 39 15.19 -5.85 -14.18
CA ASP A 39 15.88 -4.58 -13.83
C ASP A 39 15.31 -3.91 -12.57
N LYS A 40 14.94 -4.73 -11.58
CA LYS A 40 14.11 -4.28 -10.48
C LYS A 40 14.87 -3.72 -9.30
N TYR A 41 14.30 -2.69 -8.70
CA TYR A 41 14.64 -2.20 -7.37
C TYR A 41 13.36 -2.07 -6.54
N GLU A 42 13.51 -2.13 -5.21
CA GLU A 42 12.39 -2.28 -4.30
C GLU A 42 12.45 -1.26 -3.17
N ILE A 43 11.29 -0.76 -2.76
CA ILE A 43 11.14 0.11 -1.59
C ILE A 43 10.09 -0.53 -0.68
N ARG A 44 10.45 -0.83 0.56
CA ARG A 44 9.52 -1.42 1.53
C ARG A 44 8.51 -0.38 1.97
N TYR A 45 7.27 -0.80 2.25
CA TYR A 45 6.24 0.14 2.70
C TYR A 45 6.61 0.86 4.01
N GLU A 46 7.36 0.21 4.90
CA GLU A 46 7.84 0.79 6.16
C GLU A 46 8.82 1.95 5.98
N ASP A 47 9.51 2.01 4.85
CA ASP A 47 10.46 3.07 4.54
C ASP A 47 9.77 4.29 3.92
N ILE A 48 8.51 4.15 3.51
CA ILE A 48 7.77 5.20 2.79
C ILE A 48 6.94 6.02 3.79
N PRO A 49 7.16 7.35 3.88
CA PRO A 49 6.39 8.22 4.78
C PRO A 49 4.88 8.12 4.54
N TYR A 50 4.12 7.98 5.63
CA TYR A 50 2.65 7.88 5.66
C TYR A 50 2.05 6.74 4.82
N PHE A 51 2.88 5.82 4.34
CA PHE A 51 2.37 4.68 3.60
C PHE A 51 1.68 3.71 4.57
N PRO A 52 0.54 3.14 4.18
CA PRO A 52 -0.11 2.13 5.00
C PRO A 52 0.84 0.94 5.25
N LEU A 53 0.72 0.32 6.43
CA LEU A 53 1.46 -0.89 6.81
C LEU A 53 0.48 -2.05 7.03
N SER A 54 0.88 -3.25 6.59
CA SER A 54 0.06 -4.44 6.76
C SER A 54 0.28 -4.95 8.17
N THR A 55 -0.81 -5.20 8.90
CA THR A 55 -0.75 -5.72 10.27
C THR A 55 -0.72 -7.25 10.33
N VAL A 56 -0.70 -7.93 9.17
CA VAL A 56 -0.64 -9.39 9.08
C VAL A 56 0.83 -9.84 9.02
N GLU A 57 1.26 -10.63 10.01
CA GLU A 57 2.58 -11.28 10.02
C GLU A 57 2.79 -12.08 8.73
N GLY A 58 3.93 -11.86 8.06
CA GLY A 58 4.30 -12.57 6.83
C GLY A 58 4.05 -11.83 5.51
N HIS A 59 3.39 -10.65 5.53
CA HIS A 59 3.24 -9.81 4.34
C HIS A 59 4.01 -8.49 4.48
N CYS A 60 5.33 -8.55 4.30
CA CYS A 60 6.17 -7.36 4.10
C CYS A 60 5.86 -6.77 2.73
N GLY A 61 4.90 -5.84 2.67
CA GLY A 61 4.54 -5.19 1.43
C GLY A 61 5.64 -4.26 0.92
N LYS A 62 5.79 -4.19 -0.40
CA LYS A 62 6.82 -3.39 -1.06
C LYS A 62 6.37 -2.87 -2.41
N LEU A 63 6.92 -1.73 -2.81
CA LEU A 63 6.88 -1.25 -4.17
C LEU A 63 8.05 -1.85 -4.94
N ILE A 64 7.76 -2.47 -6.07
CA ILE A 64 8.74 -3.03 -7.00
C ILE A 64 8.73 -2.16 -8.23
N PHE A 65 9.85 -1.55 -8.56
CA PHE A 65 10.05 -0.78 -9.77
C PHE A 65 10.88 -1.62 -10.72
N GLY A 66 10.58 -1.60 -12.01
CA GLY A 66 11.39 -2.33 -12.99
C GLY A 66 10.72 -2.37 -14.35
N LYS A 67 11.06 -3.38 -15.14
CA LYS A 67 10.51 -3.60 -16.48
C LYS A 67 9.65 -4.84 -16.52
N LEU A 68 8.50 -4.74 -17.18
CA LEU A 68 7.71 -5.90 -17.61
C LEU A 68 7.72 -5.93 -19.14
N GLY A 69 8.50 -6.84 -19.71
CA GLY A 69 8.88 -6.77 -21.12
C GLY A 69 9.69 -5.50 -21.39
N GLN A 70 9.21 -4.65 -22.30
CA GLN A 70 9.87 -3.38 -22.66
C GLN A 70 9.32 -2.16 -21.92
N LYS A 71 8.34 -2.34 -21.02
CA LYS A 71 7.65 -1.22 -20.34
C LYS A 71 8.13 -1.06 -18.91
N ASP A 72 8.39 0.19 -18.52
CA ASP A 72 8.66 0.54 -17.13
C ASP A 72 7.36 0.47 -16.31
N VAL A 73 7.40 -0.26 -15.21
CA VAL A 73 6.25 -0.49 -14.32
C VAL A 73 6.61 -0.24 -12.85
N ILE A 74 5.60 0.13 -12.07
CA ILE A 74 5.60 0.00 -10.61
C ILE A 74 4.62 -1.11 -10.25
N ALA A 75 5.02 -2.07 -9.43
CA ALA A 75 4.13 -3.07 -8.88
C ALA A 75 4.06 -2.95 -7.35
N MET A 76 2.84 -2.91 -6.82
CA MET A 76 2.56 -2.96 -5.39
C MET A 76 2.42 -4.42 -4.98
N GLN A 77 3.43 -4.98 -4.30
CA GLN A 77 3.36 -6.33 -3.78
C GLN A 77 2.76 -6.33 -2.37
N GLY A 78 1.64 -7.04 -2.22
CA GLY A 78 0.87 -7.02 -0.99
C GLY A 78 -0.10 -5.85 -0.97
N ARG A 79 -1.37 -6.17 -0.72
CA ARG A 79 -2.44 -5.20 -0.52
C ARG A 79 -2.81 -5.16 0.96
N PHE A 80 -3.23 -4.00 1.44
CA PHE A 80 -3.77 -3.88 2.78
C PHE A 80 -5.16 -4.50 2.81
N HIS A 81 -5.36 -5.47 3.69
CA HIS A 81 -6.68 -5.89 4.11
C HIS A 81 -7.04 -5.09 5.36
N TYR A 82 -8.02 -4.20 5.24
CA TYR A 82 -8.60 -3.56 6.41
C TYR A 82 -9.41 -4.60 7.19
N MET A 83 -8.81 -5.19 8.23
CA MET A 83 -9.57 -5.94 9.23
C MET A 83 -10.27 -4.94 10.16
N GLY A 84 -11.43 -4.47 9.72
CA GLY A 84 -12.22 -3.47 10.43
C GLY A 84 -12.79 -4.00 11.73
N TYR A 85 -12.10 -3.77 12.85
CA TYR A 85 -12.81 -3.64 14.12
C TYR A 85 -13.47 -2.26 14.14
N ILE A 86 -14.73 -2.22 13.69
CA ILE A 86 -15.64 -1.16 14.09
C ILE A 86 -15.72 -1.24 15.61
N LYS A 87 -15.06 -0.32 16.33
CA LYS A 87 -15.42 -0.07 17.73
C LYS A 87 -16.88 0.35 17.72
N ARG A 88 -17.79 -0.59 18.03
CA ARG A 88 -19.19 -0.28 18.30
C ARG A 88 -19.21 0.84 19.33
N THR A 89 -19.68 2.01 18.93
CA THR A 89 -20.03 3.10 19.85
C THR A 89 -20.90 2.51 20.95
N PRO A 90 -20.65 2.79 22.25
CA PRO A 90 -21.50 2.26 23.30
C PRO A 90 -22.93 2.75 23.06
N LEU A 91 -23.89 1.82 23.00
CA LEU A 91 -25.29 2.18 22.95
C LEU A 91 -25.61 2.97 24.22
N ARG A 92 -25.76 4.30 24.08
CA ARG A 92 -26.12 5.18 25.19
C ARG A 92 -27.49 4.72 25.68
N ARG A 93 -27.56 4.01 26.80
CA ARG A 93 -28.82 3.63 27.45
C ARG A 93 -29.58 4.93 27.75
N ARG A 94 -30.66 5.19 27.01
CA ARG A 94 -31.63 6.22 27.42
C ARG A 94 -32.26 5.70 28.71
N GLY A 95 -32.09 6.44 29.81
CA GLY A 95 -32.75 6.15 31.08
C GLY A 95 -34.28 6.23 30.96
N PRO A 96 -35.01 5.66 31.93
CA PRO A 96 -36.46 5.59 31.87
C PRO A 96 -37.05 7.01 31.91
N ARG A 97 -37.96 7.30 30.98
CA ARG A 97 -38.85 8.46 31.11
C ARG A 97 -39.75 8.18 32.30
N ARG A 98 -39.77 9.11 33.26
CA ARG A 98 -40.79 9.14 34.30
C ARG A 98 -42.00 9.85 33.69
N ASP A 99 -43.17 9.22 33.86
CA ASP A 99 -44.48 9.80 33.58
C ASP A 99 -44.85 10.84 34.65
#